data_AF-I1GN88-F1
#
_entry.id   AF-I1GN88-F1
#
_cell.length_a   1.000
_cell.length_b   1.000
_cell.length_c   1.000
_cell.angle_alpha   90.00
_cell.angle_beta   90.00
_cell.angle_gamma   90.00
#
_symmetry.space_group_name_H-M   'P 1'
#
loop_
_entity.id
_entity.type
_entity.pdbx_description
1 polymer ?
#
loop_
_entity_poly.entity_id
_entity_poly.type
_entity_poly.pdbx_seq_one_letter_code
_entity_poly.pdbx_strand_id
1 'polypeptide(L)'
;MRMVIPTDPMLWHKVAAVSGVAALGLGTYGAHMFRPQNPRYKEIWQTASLYHLVHTAALVGAPITKRPNIFGGLLTTGIVLFSGTCYTVAYLEDRKFSSPAPIGGFAFIAAWASLLF
;
A
#
# COMPACT_ATOMS: atom_id res chain seq x y z
N MET A 1 12.63 -3.59 -35.48
CA MET A 1 11.56 -4.44 -34.90
C MET A 1 11.60 -4.28 -33.39
N ARG A 2 10.75 -3.42 -32.82
CA ARG A 2 10.72 -3.17 -31.36
C ARG A 2 9.78 -4.22 -30.79
N MET A 3 10.33 -5.17 -30.04
CA MET A 3 9.55 -6.17 -29.31
C MET A 3 8.73 -5.42 -28.25
N VAL A 4 7.47 -5.13 -28.58
CA VAL A 4 6.51 -4.63 -27.60
C VAL A 4 6.15 -5.84 -26.75
N ILE A 5 6.84 -6.01 -25.62
CA ILE A 5 6.39 -6.94 -24.59
C ILE A 5 4.97 -6.48 -24.24
N PRO A 6 3.93 -7.32 -24.41
CA PRO A 6 2.61 -6.99 -23.92
C PRO A 6 2.77 -6.86 -22.40
N THR A 7 2.70 -5.65 -21.86
CA THR A 7 2.44 -5.50 -20.44
C THR A 7 1.08 -6.13 -20.22
N ASP A 8 1.03 -7.35 -19.69
CA ASP A 8 -0.25 -8.00 -19.38
C ASP A 8 -1.01 -7.06 -18.45
N PRO A 9 -2.05 -6.35 -18.96
CA PRO A 9 -2.76 -5.38 -18.13
C PRO A 9 -3.46 -6.08 -16.96
N MET A 10 -3.57 -7.42 -16.99
CA MET A 10 -4.13 -8.22 -15.92
C MET A 10 -3.25 -8.29 -14.67
N LEU A 11 -1.93 -8.13 -14.76
CA LEU A 11 -1.04 -8.30 -13.60
C LEU A 11 -1.39 -7.30 -12.50
N TRP A 12 -1.42 -6.00 -12.83
CA TRP A 12 -1.69 -4.97 -11.83
C TRP A 12 -3.13 -4.98 -11.33
N HIS A 13 -4.10 -5.41 -12.15
CA HIS A 13 -5.46 -5.68 -11.66
C HIS A 13 -5.49 -6.79 -10.61
N LYS A 14 -4.74 -7.88 -10.80
CA LYS A 14 -4.64 -8.97 -9.81
C LYS A 14 -3.99 -8.47 -8.51
N VAL A 15 -2.91 -7.70 -8.60
CA VAL A 15 -2.25 -7.13 -7.41
C VAL A 15 -3.19 -6.16 -6.69
N ALA A 16 -3.89 -5.28 -7.42
CA ALA A 16 -4.89 -4.38 -6.85
C ALA A 16 -6.05 -5.13 -6.18
N ALA A 17 -6.53 -6.22 -6.79
CA ALA A 17 -7.59 -7.04 -6.23
C ALA A 17 -7.17 -7.69 -4.90
N VAL A 18 -5.99 -8.32 -4.86
CA VAL A 18 -5.45 -8.91 -3.61
C VAL A 18 -5.24 -7.83 -2.56
N SER A 19 -4.66 -6.69 -2.94
CA SER A 19 -4.47 -5.57 -2.03
C SER A 19 -5.80 -5.01 -1.51
N GLY A 20 -6.85 -4.97 -2.32
CA GLY A 20 -8.18 -4.50 -1.94
C GLY A 20 -8.88 -5.41 -0.95
N VAL A 21 -8.79 -6.73 -1.16
CA VAL A 21 -9.25 -7.72 -0.18
C VAL A 21 -8.54 -7.50 1.17
N ALA A 22 -7.21 -7.34 1.15
CA ALA A 22 -6.44 -7.10 2.36
C ALA A 22 -6.77 -5.75 3.03
N ALA A 23 -6.86 -4.66 2.26
CA ALA A 23 -7.13 -3.31 2.76
C ALA A 23 -8.51 -3.24 3.45
N LEU A 24 -9.53 -3.83 2.84
CA LEU A 24 -10.87 -3.89 3.43
C LEU A 24 -10.91 -4.84 4.65
N GLY A 25 -10.27 -6.01 4.57
CA GLY A 25 -10.18 -6.93 5.69
C GLY A 25 -9.50 -6.32 6.93
N LEU A 26 -8.34 -5.70 6.74
CA LEU A 26 -7.59 -5.02 7.81
C LEU A 26 -8.29 -3.74 8.29
N GLY A 27 -8.93 -3.00 7.37
CA GLY A 27 -9.69 -1.80 7.72
C GLY A 27 -10.91 -2.12 8.59
N THR A 28 -11.70 -3.12 8.21
CA THR A 28 -12.87 -3.56 8.99
C THR A 28 -12.46 -4.20 10.32
N TYR A 29 -11.39 -5.01 10.34
CA TYR A 29 -10.80 -5.49 11.58
C TYR A 29 -10.40 -4.32 12.50
N GLY A 30 -9.72 -3.30 11.97
CA GLY A 30 -9.33 -2.10 12.70
C GLY A 30 -10.49 -1.33 13.32
N ALA A 31 -11.58 -1.17 12.57
CA ALA A 31 -12.76 -0.44 13.02
C ALA A 31 -13.53 -1.20 14.11
N HIS A 32 -13.78 -2.48 13.90
CA HIS A 32 -14.72 -3.25 14.72
C HIS A 32 -14.04 -4.05 15.82
N MET A 33 -12.94 -4.74 15.50
CA MET A 33 -12.35 -5.78 16.37
C MET A 33 -11.07 -5.32 17.08
N PHE A 34 -10.27 -4.45 16.45
CA PHE A 34 -9.00 -4.03 17.03
C PHE A 34 -9.20 -3.15 18.26
N ARG A 35 -8.62 -3.60 19.39
CA ARG A 35 -8.72 -2.99 20.72
C ARG A 35 -7.34 -3.06 21.40
N PRO A 36 -6.40 -2.17 21.04
CA PRO A 36 -5.08 -2.14 21.66
C PRO A 36 -5.17 -1.67 23.11
N GLN A 37 -4.17 -2.05 23.92
CA GLN A 37 -4.01 -1.62 25.31
C GLN A 37 -3.78 -0.10 25.36
N ASN A 38 -2.93 0.42 24.48
CA ASN A 38 -2.75 1.85 24.30
C ASN A 38 -3.58 2.38 23.11
N PRO A 39 -4.55 3.28 23.32
CA PRO A 39 -5.40 3.83 22.27
C PRO A 39 -4.65 4.47 21.09
N ARG A 40 -3.42 4.97 21.31
CA ARG A 40 -2.57 5.53 20.25
C ARG A 40 -2.31 4.54 19.11
N TYR A 41 -2.24 3.25 19.39
CA TYR A 41 -2.02 2.25 18.34
C TYR A 41 -3.25 2.05 17.45
N LYS A 42 -4.44 2.44 17.91
CA LYS A 42 -5.64 2.47 17.07
C LYS A 42 -5.52 3.55 15.99
N GLU A 43 -4.95 4.71 16.32
CA GLU A 43 -4.68 5.78 15.35
C GLU A 43 -3.62 5.35 14.32
N ILE A 44 -2.60 4.61 14.75
CA ILE A 44 -1.58 4.05 13.86
C ILE A 44 -2.21 3.02 12.90
N TRP A 45 -3.09 2.15 13.39
CA TRP A 45 -3.85 1.20 12.56
C TRP A 45 -4.74 1.92 11.54
N GLN A 46 -5.42 3.00 11.96
CA GLN A 46 -6.26 3.81 11.08
C GLN A 46 -5.42 4.48 9.97
N THR A 47 -4.23 4.98 10.31
CA THR A 47 -3.29 5.55 9.34
C THR A 47 -2.81 4.47 8.37
N ALA A 48 -2.43 3.29 8.85
CA ALA A 48 -2.05 2.16 8.01
C ALA A 48 -3.16 1.82 6.99
N SER A 49 -4.41 1.76 7.47
CA SER A 49 -5.60 1.43 6.67
C SER A 49 -5.95 2.50 5.65
N LEU A 50 -5.87 3.77 6.03
CA LEU A 50 -6.10 4.88 5.10
C LEU A 50 -5.10 4.81 3.94
N TYR A 51 -3.80 4.71 4.25
CA TYR A 51 -2.77 4.66 3.21
C TYR A 51 -2.86 3.38 2.38
N HIS A 52 -3.17 2.23 2.97
CA HIS A 52 -3.34 0.97 2.25
C HIS A 52 -4.51 1.07 1.26
N LEU A 53 -5.67 1.56 1.70
CA LEU A 53 -6.86 1.66 0.86
C LEU A 53 -6.70 2.69 -0.27
N VAL A 54 -6.19 3.88 0.04
CA VAL A 54 -5.98 4.95 -0.95
C VAL A 54 -5.03 4.48 -2.07
N HIS A 55 -3.89 3.89 -1.71
CA HIS A 55 -2.91 3.47 -2.70
C HIS A 55 -3.32 2.17 -3.42
N THR A 56 -4.16 1.34 -2.80
CA THR A 56 -4.82 0.24 -3.51
C THR A 56 -5.79 0.75 -4.57
N ALA A 57 -6.60 1.76 -4.25
CA ALA A 57 -7.51 2.37 -5.23
C ALA A 57 -6.72 2.99 -6.40
N ALA A 58 -5.59 3.66 -6.11
CA ALA A 58 -4.68 4.15 -7.15
C ALA A 58 -4.06 3.01 -7.98
N LEU A 59 -3.76 1.87 -7.38
CA LEU A 59 -3.16 0.71 -8.05
C LEU A 59 -4.06 0.11 -9.15
N VAL A 60 -5.39 0.22 -9.00
CA VAL A 60 -6.35 -0.15 -10.06
C VAL A 60 -6.08 0.64 -11.35
N GLY A 61 -5.63 1.90 -11.24
CA GLY A 61 -5.28 2.75 -12.38
C GLY A 61 -3.90 2.46 -12.98
N ALA A 62 -3.08 1.58 -12.38
CA ALA A 62 -1.72 1.34 -12.88
C ALA A 62 -1.65 0.90 -14.36
N PRO A 63 -2.51 -0.02 -14.86
CA PRO A 63 -2.48 -0.48 -16.26
C PRO A 63 -2.63 0.62 -17.31
N ILE A 64 -3.29 1.74 -16.98
CA ILE A 64 -3.53 2.84 -17.92
C ILE A 64 -2.45 3.94 -17.85
N THR A 65 -1.47 3.82 -16.95
CA THR A 65 -0.36 4.77 -16.88
C THR A 65 0.68 4.52 -17.98
N LYS A 66 1.50 5.53 -18.29
CA LYS A 66 2.58 5.41 -19.29
C LYS A 66 3.64 4.36 -18.92
N ARG A 67 3.86 4.14 -17.63
CA ARG A 67 4.87 3.20 -17.08
C ARG A 67 4.24 2.33 -15.98
N PRO A 68 3.34 1.39 -16.34
CA PRO A 68 2.51 0.65 -15.38
C PRO A 68 3.34 -0.10 -14.33
N ASN A 69 4.46 -0.69 -14.74
CA ASN A 69 5.32 -1.46 -13.83
C ASN A 69 6.06 -0.58 -12.81
N ILE A 70 6.41 0.66 -13.18
CA ILE A 70 7.07 1.59 -12.26
C ILE A 70 6.05 2.11 -11.25
N PHE A 71 4.92 2.63 -11.74
CA PHE A 71 3.88 3.17 -10.87
C PHE A 71 3.30 2.08 -9.94
N GLY A 72 2.90 0.94 -10.50
CA GLY A 72 2.33 -0.17 -9.73
C GLY A 72 3.33 -0.79 -8.75
N GLY A 73 4.59 -0.94 -9.17
CA GLY A 73 5.65 -1.48 -8.33
C GLY A 73 5.95 -0.60 -7.13
N LEU A 74 6.05 0.71 -7.34
CA LEU A 74 6.29 1.69 -6.27
C LEU A 74 5.10 1.80 -5.31
N LEU A 75 3.86 1.81 -5.82
CA LEU A 75 2.65 1.76 -4.98
C LEU A 75 2.61 0.49 -4.12
N THR A 76 2.87 -0.67 -4.72
CA THR A 76 2.87 -1.96 -4.00
C THR A 76 3.95 -2.00 -2.94
N THR A 77 5.15 -1.51 -3.27
CA THR A 77 6.26 -1.38 -2.32
C THR A 77 5.90 -0.47 -1.16
N GLY A 78 5.27 0.68 -1.45
CA GLY A 78 4.78 1.60 -0.43
C GLY A 78 3.72 0.97 0.48
N ILE A 79 2.75 0.22 -0.07
CA ILE A 79 1.72 -0.49 0.71
C ILE A 79 2.38 -1.48 1.67
N VAL A 80 3.29 -2.32 1.18
CA VAL A 80 3.96 -3.33 2.01
C VAL A 80 4.82 -2.67 3.09
N LEU A 81 5.68 -1.72 2.72
CA LEU A 81 6.66 -1.16 3.66
C LEU A 81 6.08 -0.09 4.58
N PHE A 82 5.16 0.75 4.13
CA PHE A 82 4.53 1.77 4.97
C PHE A 82 3.36 1.19 5.73
N SER A 83 2.31 0.75 5.04
CA SER A 83 1.09 0.27 5.70
C SER A 83 1.35 -1.03 6.46
N GLY A 84 2.06 -1.99 5.87
CA GLY A 84 2.41 -3.25 6.57
C GLY A 84 3.22 -3.01 7.85
N THR A 85 4.17 -2.08 7.83
CA THR A 85 4.91 -1.69 9.03
C THR A 85 4.00 -1.04 10.07
N CYS A 86 3.16 -0.09 9.67
CA CYS A 86 2.24 0.57 10.59
C CYS A 86 1.23 -0.42 11.22
N TYR A 87 0.73 -1.38 10.45
CA TYR A 87 -0.08 -2.48 11.00
C TYR A 87 0.69 -3.32 12.01
N THR A 88 1.95 -3.66 11.71
CA THR A 88 2.81 -4.45 12.61
C THR A 88 3.08 -3.69 13.91
N VAL A 89 3.46 -2.41 13.83
CA VAL A 89 3.68 -1.53 14.98
C VAL A 89 2.41 -1.37 15.81
N ALA A 90 1.24 -1.23 15.16
CA ALA A 90 -0.03 -1.15 15.86
C ALA A 90 -0.39 -2.46 16.56
N TYR A 91 -0.24 -3.59 15.87
CA TYR A 91 -0.60 -4.91 16.39
C TYR A 91 0.28 -5.34 17.57
N LEU A 92 1.60 -5.13 17.46
CA LEU A 92 2.57 -5.48 18.50
C LEU A 92 2.66 -4.43 19.60
N GLU A 93 2.05 -3.27 19.42
CA GLU A 93 2.18 -2.11 20.31
C GLU A 93 3.64 -1.71 20.59
N ASP A 94 4.52 -1.92 19.60
CA ASP A 94 5.96 -1.66 19.69
C ASP A 94 6.47 -0.87 18.47
N ARG A 95 7.04 0.30 18.74
CA ARG A 95 7.59 1.20 17.72
C ARG A 95 8.97 0.79 17.21
N LYS A 96 9.66 -0.17 17.82
CA LYS A 96 10.97 -0.64 17.32
C LYS A 96 10.91 -1.16 15.88
N PHE A 97 9.73 -1.61 15.46
CA PHE A 97 9.49 -2.09 14.10
C PHE A 97 9.24 -0.97 13.08
N SER A 98 9.26 0.32 13.44
CA SER A 98 8.86 1.40 12.55
C SER A 98 9.86 1.74 11.43
N SER A 99 11.09 1.23 11.49
CA SER A 99 12.19 1.58 10.58
C SER A 99 11.90 1.42 9.07
N PRO A 100 11.09 0.44 8.60
CA PRO A 100 10.79 0.33 7.17
C PRO A 100 9.74 1.36 6.68
N ALA A 101 8.94 1.97 7.57
CA ALA A 101 7.85 2.85 7.16
C ALA A 101 8.32 4.08 6.35
N PRO A 102 9.39 4.81 6.71
CA PRO A 102 9.89 5.93 5.91
C PRO A 102 10.24 5.54 4.47
N ILE A 103 10.82 4.36 4.26
CA ILE A 103 11.15 3.85 2.92
C ILE A 103 9.88 3.65 2.09
N GLY A 104 8.83 3.08 2.70
CA GLY A 104 7.52 2.95 2.06
C GLY A 104 6.88 4.30 1.73
N GLY A 105 7.03 5.30 2.61
CA GLY A 105 6.58 6.67 2.35
C GLY A 105 7.27 7.30 1.14
N PHE A 106 8.59 7.15 1.03
CA PHE A 106 9.32 7.60 -0.16
C PHE A 106 8.93 6.82 -1.42
N ALA A 107 8.62 5.53 -1.31
CA ALA A 107 8.10 4.75 -2.44
C ALA A 107 6.76 5.30 -2.94
N PHE A 108 5.84 5.69 -2.04
CA PHE A 108 4.60 6.37 -2.44
C PHE A 108 4.86 7.69 -3.15
N ILE A 109 5.75 8.54 -2.61
CA ILE A 109 6.12 9.81 -3.25
C ILE A 109 6.69 9.56 -4.64
N ALA A 110 7.61 8.60 -4.78
CA ALA A 110 8.20 8.23 -6.06
C ALA A 110 7.16 7.66 -7.04
N ALA A 111 6.18 6.90 -6.56
CA ALA A 111 5.08 6.40 -7.40
C ALA A 111 4.33 7.57 -8.05
N TRP A 112 3.86 8.53 -7.24
CA TRP A 112 3.15 9.71 -7.76
C TRP A 112 4.04 10.57 -8.66
N ALA A 113 5.30 10.80 -8.28
CA ALA A 113 6.26 11.53 -9.10
C ALA A 113 6.52 10.85 -10.46
N SER A 114 6.47 9.51 -10.52
CA SER A 114 6.68 8.76 -11.77
C SER A 114 5.63 9.06 -12.84
N LEU A 115 4.45 9.56 -12.45
CA LEU A 115 3.39 9.96 -13.39
C LEU A 115 3.73 11.23 -14.18
N LEU A 116 4.76 11.99 -13.77
CA LEU A 116 5.24 13.16 -14.51
C LEU A 116 5.97 12.80 -15.83
N PHE A 117 6.33 11.53 -16.07
CA PHE A 117 7.25 11.10 -17.15
C PHE A 117 6.86 9.83 -17.91
#